data_AF-A0A956E3F0-F1
#
_entry.id   AF-A0A956E3F0-F1
#
_cell.length_a   1.000
_cell.length_b   1.000
_cell.length_c   1.000
_cell.angle_alpha   90.00
_cell.angle_beta   90.00
_cell.angle_gamma   90.00
#
_symmetry.space_group_name_H-M   'P 1'
#
loop_
_entity.id
_entity.type
_entity.pdbx_description
1 polymer ?
#
loop_
_entity_poly.entity_id
_entity_poly.type
_entity_poly.pdbx_seq_one_letter_code
_entity_poly.pdbx_strand_id
1 'polypeptide(L)'
;AALMVLTVLTVSVTHFDMGYTVNLVVAMVIATIKASLVMLFFMHLWWDKRFNVLIFLGSFLFLALFVGLTVNDRGEYQQNINAYDDAKAQ
;
A
#
# COMPACT_ATOMS: atom_id res chain seq x y z
N ALA A 1 19.82 11.48 2.92
CA ALA A 1 18.91 12.64 3.06
C ALA A 1 17.56 12.44 2.35
N ALA A 2 17.52 11.87 1.13
CA ALA A 2 16.28 11.74 0.35
C ALA A 2 15.08 11.12 1.11
N LEU A 3 15.27 10.03 1.86
CA LEU A 3 14.17 9.44 2.65
C LEU A 3 13.64 10.36 3.75
N MET A 4 14.51 11.11 4.43
CA MET A 4 14.09 12.08 5.45
C MET A 4 13.23 13.19 4.82
N VAL A 5 13.65 13.70 3.66
CA VAL A 5 12.91 14.71 2.89
C VAL A 5 11.53 14.19 2.49
N LEU A 6 11.43 12.98 1.93
CA LEU A 6 10.13 12.39 1.59
C LEU A 6 9.23 12.19 2.82
N THR A 7 9.80 11.92 3.99
CA THR A 7 9.03 11.71 5.22
C THR A 7 8.47 13.02 5.77
N VAL A 8 9.28 14.10 5.75
CA VAL A 8 8.80 15.45 6.08
C VAL A 8 7.74 15.90 5.07
N LEU A 9 7.92 15.56 3.79
CA LEU A 9 6.97 15.88 2.74
C LEU A 9 5.63 15.14 2.92
N THR A 10 5.63 13.85 3.32
CA THR A 10 4.38 13.15 3.67
C THR A 10 3.64 13.81 4.81
N VAL A 11 4.34 14.21 5.88
CA VAL A 11 3.72 14.92 7.01
C VAL A 11 3.21 16.29 6.56
N SER A 12 3.93 16.99 5.70
CA SER A 12 3.50 18.30 5.20
C SER A 12 2.22 18.19 4.37
N VAL A 13 2.12 17.17 3.51
CA VAL A 13 0.93 16.91 2.69
C VAL A 13 -0.31 16.65 3.54
N THR A 14 -0.18 15.96 4.69
CA THR A 14 -1.35 15.73 5.57
C THR A 14 -1.90 17.01 6.20
N HIS A 15 -1.13 18.11 6.23
CA HIS A 15 -1.61 19.40 6.77
C HIS A 15 -2.39 20.21 5.72
N PHE A 16 -2.30 19.87 4.44
CA PHE A 16 -3.06 20.53 3.38
C PHE A 16 -4.32 19.74 3.06
N ASP A 17 -5.49 20.31 3.35
CA ASP A 17 -6.76 19.68 3.05
C ASP A 17 -7.21 20.04 1.62
N MET A 18 -6.83 19.19 0.66
CA MET A 18 -7.20 19.32 -0.76
C MET A 18 -8.41 18.44 -1.14
N GLY A 19 -9.12 17.90 -0.14
CA GLY A 19 -10.18 16.90 -0.29
C GLY A 19 -9.68 15.46 -0.17
N TYR A 20 -10.56 14.57 0.33
CA TYR A 20 -10.21 13.19 0.72
C TYR A 20 -9.55 12.39 -0.41
N THR A 21 -10.16 12.36 -1.59
CA THR A 21 -9.66 11.56 -2.72
C THR A 21 -8.31 12.05 -3.22
N VAL A 22 -8.12 13.37 -3.33
CA VAL A 22 -6.88 13.97 -3.81
C VAL A 22 -5.76 13.73 -2.80
N ASN A 23 -6.02 13.90 -1.51
CA ASN A 23 -5.06 13.66 -0.44
C ASN A 23 -4.60 12.19 -0.43
N LEU A 24 -5.54 11.24 -0.57
CA LEU A 24 -5.22 9.81 -0.65
C LEU A 24 -4.31 9.49 -1.85
N VAL A 25 -4.63 10.01 -3.04
CA VAL A 25 -3.82 9.77 -4.25
C VAL A 25 -2.41 10.32 -4.07
N VAL A 26 -2.28 11.56 -3.58
CA VAL A 26 -0.96 12.18 -3.33
C VAL A 26 -0.17 11.39 -2.29
N ALA A 27 -0.81 10.99 -1.19
CA ALA A 27 -0.17 10.17 -0.15
C ALA A 27 0.35 8.84 -0.71
N MET A 28 -0.45 8.15 -1.52
CA MET A 28 -0.06 6.89 -2.17
C MET A 28 1.11 7.06 -3.15
N VAL A 29 1.12 8.14 -3.94
CA VAL A 29 2.23 8.45 -4.85
C VAL A 29 3.53 8.64 -4.07
N ILE A 30 3.52 9.47 -3.02
CA ILE A 30 4.73 9.73 -2.22
C ILE A 30 5.20 8.46 -1.52
N ALA A 31 4.27 7.66 -0.99
CA ALA A 31 4.58 6.37 -0.37
C ALA A 31 5.25 5.42 -1.38
N THR A 32 4.77 5.37 -2.61
CA THR A 32 5.33 4.52 -3.68
C THR A 32 6.76 4.94 -4.03
N ILE A 33 7.00 6.24 -4.22
CA ILE A 33 8.35 6.77 -4.52
C ILE A 33 9.31 6.45 -3.36
N LYS A 34 8.88 6.64 -2.12
CA LYS A 34 9.69 6.32 -0.93
C LYS A 34 10.04 4.83 -0.90
N ALA A 35 9.06 3.96 -1.14
CA ALA A 35 9.26 2.52 -1.17
C ALA A 35 10.25 2.10 -2.26
N SER A 36 10.14 2.66 -3.48
CA SER A 36 11.08 2.40 -4.57
C SER A 36 12.52 2.82 -4.23
N LEU A 37 12.69 3.98 -3.57
CA LEU A 37 14.01 4.44 -3.12
C LEU A 37 14.64 3.47 -2.10
N VAL A 38 13.83 2.97 -1.16
CA VAL A 38 14.29 1.97 -0.17
C VAL A 38 14.70 0.68 -0.87
N MET A 39 13.90 0.18 -1.81
CA MET A 39 14.21 -1.06 -2.54
C MET A 39 15.50 -0.92 -3.36
N LEU A 40 15.63 0.15 -4.13
CA LEU A 40 16.77 0.31 -5.05
C LEU A 40 18.10 0.53 -4.31
N PHE A 41 18.09 1.39 -3.27
CA PHE A 41 19.33 1.82 -2.60
C PHE A 41 19.60 1.08 -1.27
N PHE A 42 18.59 0.90 -0.41
CA PHE A 42 18.80 0.35 0.94
C PHE A 42 18.76 -1.17 0.97
N MET A 43 17.92 -1.80 0.14
CA MET A 43 17.95 -3.25 -0.07
C MET A 43 19.06 -3.68 -1.05
N HIS A 44 19.90 -2.74 -1.50
CA HIS A 44 20.95 -2.93 -2.51
C HIS A 44 20.46 -3.58 -3.82
N LEU A 45 19.16 -3.57 -4.10
CA LEU A 45 18.56 -4.35 -5.18
C LEU A 45 19.12 -3.97 -6.56
N TRP A 46 19.61 -2.74 -6.73
CA TRP A 46 20.24 -2.28 -7.96
C TRP A 46 21.66 -2.83 -8.19
N TRP A 47 22.43 -3.07 -7.12
CA TRP A 47 23.81 -3.55 -7.19
C TRP A 47 24.00 -5.02 -6.81
N ASP A 48 22.99 -5.63 -6.20
CA ASP A 48 23.03 -7.02 -5.76
C ASP A 48 22.73 -8.00 -6.90
N LYS A 49 22.87 -9.29 -6.63
CA LYS A 49 22.57 -10.35 -7.59
C LYS A 49 21.09 -10.32 -7.97
N ARG A 50 20.84 -10.51 -9.27
CA ARG A 50 19.52 -10.70 -9.92
C ARG A 50 18.60 -11.71 -9.18
N PHE A 51 19.16 -12.61 -8.40
CA PHE A 51 18.43 -13.54 -7.53
C PHE A 51 17.57 -12.83 -6.47
N ASN A 52 18.08 -11.77 -5.84
CA ASN A 52 17.34 -11.03 -4.80
C ASN A 52 16.18 -10.22 -5.40
N VAL A 53 16.35 -9.68 -6.60
CA VAL A 53 15.26 -9.06 -7.38
C VAL A 53 14.14 -10.06 -7.64
N LEU A 54 14.49 -11.28 -8.05
CA LEU A 54 13.51 -12.32 -8.38
C LEU A 54 12.72 -12.78 -7.14
N ILE A 55 13.41 -12.98 -6.01
CA ILE A 55 12.75 -13.30 -4.73
C ILE A 55 11.82 -12.16 -4.32
N PHE A 56 12.31 -10.91 -4.35
CA PHE A 56 11.49 -9.76 -3.98
C PHE A 56 10.23 -9.65 -4.85
N LEU A 57 10.37 -9.78 -6.16
CA LEU A 57 9.24 -9.71 -7.09
C LEU A 57 8.27 -10.88 -6.88
N GLY A 58 8.79 -12.08 -6.60
CA GLY A 58 7.99 -13.24 -6.20
C GLY A 58 7.20 -12.97 -4.92
N SER A 59 7.85 -12.51 -3.85
CA SER A 59 7.19 -12.16 -2.59
C SER A 59 6.13 -11.06 -2.77
N PHE A 60 6.41 -10.05 -3.59
CA PHE A 60 5.46 -8.97 -3.89
C PHE A 60 4.25 -9.48 -4.68
N LEU A 61 4.46 -10.35 -5.67
CA LEU A 61 3.37 -10.99 -6.42
C LEU A 61 2.47 -11.82 -5.51
N PHE A 62 3.06 -12.65 -4.65
CA PHE A 62 2.29 -13.45 -3.68
C PHE A 62 1.53 -12.56 -2.69
N LEU A 63 2.13 -11.46 -2.22
CA LEU A 63 1.45 -10.47 -1.38
C LEU A 63 0.26 -9.84 -2.11
N ALA A 64 0.46 -9.40 -3.36
CA ALA A 64 -0.60 -8.78 -4.15
C ALA A 64 -1.75 -9.75 -4.40
N LEU A 65 -1.45 -11.02 -4.68
CA LEU A 65 -2.44 -12.08 -4.83
C LEU A 65 -3.18 -12.32 -3.51
N PHE A 66 -2.47 -12.45 -2.38
CA PHE A 66 -3.07 -12.63 -1.07
C PHE A 66 -4.01 -11.48 -0.70
N VAL A 67 -3.57 -10.23 -0.86
CA VAL A 67 -4.39 -9.05 -0.56
C VAL A 67 -5.59 -8.97 -1.50
N GLY A 68 -5.38 -9.20 -2.81
CA GLY A 68 -6.46 -9.18 -3.80
C GLY A 68 -7.53 -10.23 -3.51
N LEU A 69 -7.14 -11.46 -3.22
CA LEU A 69 -8.08 -12.52 -2.82
C LEU A 69 -8.78 -12.18 -1.51
N THR A 70 -8.06 -11.68 -0.51
CA THR A 70 -8.64 -11.31 0.79
C THR A 70 -9.68 -10.20 0.64
N VAL A 71 -9.41 -9.19 -0.18
CA VAL A 71 -10.37 -8.11 -0.45
C VAL A 71 -11.60 -8.64 -1.19
N ASN A 72 -11.41 -9.51 -2.17
CA ASN A 72 -12.52 -10.14 -2.89
C ASN A 72 -13.40 -10.97 -1.97
N ASP A 73 -12.78 -11.80 -1.14
CA ASP A 73 -13.45 -12.65 -0.14
C ASP A 73 -14.26 -11.82 0.87
N ARG A 74 -13.64 -10.76 1.41
CA ARG A 74 -14.31 -9.80 2.29
C ARG A 74 -15.52 -9.16 1.63
N GLY A 75 -15.43 -8.81 0.35
CA GLY A 75 -16.53 -8.21 -0.40
C GLY A 75 -17.76 -9.12 -0.48
N GLU A 76 -17.55 -10.42 -0.68
CA GLU A 76 -18.63 -11.40 -0.78
C GLU A 76 -19.30 -11.65 0.58
N TYR A 77 -18.53 -11.81 1.66
CA TYR A 77 -19.09 -12.04 2.99
C TYR A 77 -19.72 -10.79 3.61
N GLN A 78 -19.32 -9.59 3.19
CA GLN A 78 -19.89 -8.34 3.72
C GLN A 78 -21.41 -8.28 3.51
N GLN A 79 -21.92 -8.78 2.38
CA GLN A 79 -23.36 -8.79 2.13
C GLN A 79 -24.10 -9.67 3.14
N ASN A 80 -23.56 -10.85 3.43
CA ASN A 80 -24.15 -11.77 4.40
C ASN A 80 -24.12 -11.17 5.81
N ILE A 81 -23.00 -10.57 6.22
CA ILE A 81 -22.86 -9.91 7.52
C ILE A 81 -23.88 -8.77 7.67
N ASN A 82 -24.02 -7.91 6.66
CA ASN A 82 -24.98 -6.81 6.68
C ASN A 82 -26.42 -7.33 6.83
N ALA A 83 -26.78 -8.40 6.11
CA ALA A 83 -28.11 -9.01 6.21
C ALA A 83 -28.41 -9.61 7.60
N TYR A 84 -27.40 -10.19 8.27
CA TYR A 84 -27.53 -10.67 9.66
C TYR A 84 -27.67 -9.51 10.65
N ASP A 85 -26.89 -8.44 10.47
CA ASP A 85 -26.96 -7.25 11.34
C ASP A 85 -28.34 -6.57 11.23
N ASP A 86 -28.87 -6.43 10.01
CA ASP A 86 -30.21 -5.88 9.76
C ASP A 86 -31.33 -6.74 10.39
N ALA A 87 -31.22 -8.07 10.29
CA ALA A 87 -32.19 -9.00 10.88
C ALA A 87 -32.14 -9.04 12.42
N LYS A 88 -31.01 -8.70 13.03
CA LYS A 88 -30.85 -8.62 14.49
C LYS A 88 -31.28 -7.25 15.05
N ALA A 89 -31.24 -6.21 14.24
CA ALA A 89 -31.67 -4.87 14.63
C ALA A 89 -33.21 -4.70 14.63
N GLN A 90 -33.93 -5.62 13.99
CA GLN A 90 -35.40 -5.75 13.99
C GLN A 90 -35.88 -6.62 15.15
#